data_AF-A0A0D0DWW4-F1
#
_entry.id   AF-A0A0D0DWW4-F1
#
_cell.length_a   1.000
_cell.length_b   1.000
_cell.length_c   1.000
_cell.angle_alpha   90.00
_cell.angle_beta   90.00
_cell.angle_gamma   90.00
#
_symmetry.space_group_name_H-M   'P 1'
#
loop_
_entity.id
_entity.type
_entity.pdbx_description
1 polymer ?
#
loop_
_entity_poly.entity_id
_entity_poly.type
_entity_poly.pdbx_seq_one_letter_code
_entity_poly.pdbx_strand_id
1 'polypeptide(L)'
;MLWEGQEKLWQVTQAAAECGEEPEELLTDVLQDSGTKFCCMRKALSEQQEFKDEKPLLQIVIEEAGHMCYFLPKFHCELNPIEMYWGWMKMHESHSVSNRKFPTAKCLVPGILNSCPINTIHAFFQKTWHCMDAYHKGLDAKQAEFAVKKYKSHQHCGPAVMMSIGVILN
;
A
#
# COMPACT_ATOMS: atom_id res chain seq x y z
N MET A 1 12.08 -35.87 -46.67
CA MET A 1 12.12 -34.45 -46.25
C MET A 1 11.30 -34.10 -45.01
N LEU A 2 10.61 -35.05 -44.35
CA LEU A 2 9.94 -34.81 -43.04
C LEU A 2 10.70 -35.40 -41.83
N TRP A 3 11.60 -36.36 -42.07
CA TRP A 3 12.36 -37.05 -41.02
C TRP A 3 13.56 -36.22 -40.51
N GLU A 4 14.31 -35.56 -41.39
CA GLU A 4 15.48 -34.73 -41.03
C GLU A 4 15.10 -33.48 -40.19
N GLY A 5 13.85 -33.02 -40.30
CA GLY A 5 13.35 -31.89 -39.50
C GLY A 5 13.02 -32.28 -38.06
N GLN A 6 12.50 -33.49 -37.84
CA GLN A 6 12.20 -34.00 -36.49
C GLN A 6 13.47 -34.42 -35.75
N GLU A 7 14.46 -34.98 -36.44
CA GLU A 7 15.77 -35.34 -35.87
C GLU A 7 16.50 -34.09 -35.33
N LYS A 8 16.48 -32.99 -36.09
CA LYS A 8 17.06 -31.71 -35.66
C LYS A 8 16.31 -31.11 -34.47
N LEU A 9 14.97 -31.21 -34.46
CA LEU A 9 14.18 -30.72 -33.34
C LEU A 9 14.48 -31.52 -32.07
N TRP A 10 14.61 -32.85 -32.17
CA TRP A 10 14.93 -33.74 -31.05
C TRP A 10 16.33 -33.49 -30.47
N GLN A 11 17.34 -33.29 -31.33
CA GLN A 11 18.70 -32.97 -30.91
C GLN A 11 18.82 -31.60 -30.23
N VAL A 12 18.06 -30.59 -30.70
CA VAL A 12 18.01 -29.27 -30.06
C VAL A 12 17.34 -29.35 -28.68
N THR A 13 16.28 -30.15 -28.52
CA THR A 13 15.66 -30.40 -27.20
C THR A 13 16.56 -31.17 -26.24
N GLN A 14 17.38 -32.12 -26.73
CA GLN A 14 18.34 -32.84 -25.88
C GLN A 14 19.49 -31.93 -25.42
N ALA A 15 20.00 -31.06 -26.30
CA ALA A 15 21.02 -30.07 -25.93
C ALA A 15 20.52 -29.04 -24.90
N ALA A 16 19.23 -28.66 -24.96
CA ALA A 16 18.60 -27.79 -23.96
C ALA A 16 18.35 -28.48 -22.61
N ALA A 17 18.26 -29.82 -22.59
CA ALA A 17 18.07 -30.61 -21.38
C ALA A 17 19.38 -31.01 -20.68
N GLU A 18 20.51 -31.03 -21.39
CA GLU A 18 21.82 -31.44 -20.86
C GLU A 18 22.66 -30.27 -20.31
N CYS A 19 22.32 -29.01 -20.60
CA CYS A 19 22.88 -27.85 -19.90
C CYS A 19 21.99 -27.46 -18.71
N GLY A 20 22.00 -28.31 -17.69
CA GLY A 20 21.40 -28.03 -16.39
C GLY A 20 22.25 -27.04 -15.58
N GLU A 21 22.01 -25.75 -15.78
CA GLU A 21 22.17 -24.72 -14.75
C GLU A 21 21.00 -23.74 -14.91
N GLU A 22 19.94 -23.96 -14.14
CA GLU A 22 18.89 -22.96 -13.91
C GLU A 22 19.54 -21.81 -13.12
N PRO A 23 19.64 -20.58 -13.65
CA PRO A 23 20.01 -19.45 -12.83
C PRO A 23 18.85 -19.18 -11.87
N GLU A 24 19.03 -19.57 -10.62
CA GLU A 24 18.25 -19.18 -9.46
C GLU A 24 18.42 -17.68 -9.20
N GLU A 25 17.99 -16.83 -10.14
CA GLU A 25 17.89 -15.37 -9.98
C GLU A 25 17.10 -14.74 -11.15
N LEU A 26 15.82 -15.08 -11.28
CA LEU A 26 14.87 -14.35 -12.15
C LEU A 26 13.63 -13.89 -11.39
N LEU A 27 13.80 -13.61 -10.10
CA LEU A 27 12.83 -12.90 -9.26
C LEU A 27 13.42 -11.60 -8.72
N THR A 28 14.21 -10.95 -9.56
CA THR A 28 14.36 -9.51 -9.49
C THR A 28 13.36 -8.91 -10.46
N ASP A 29 12.16 -8.60 -9.95
CA ASP A 29 11.36 -7.47 -10.46
C ASP A 29 12.18 -6.18 -10.24
N VAL A 30 13.31 -6.08 -10.93
CA VAL A 30 13.99 -4.83 -11.15
C VAL A 30 13.05 -4.09 -12.08
N LEU A 31 12.40 -3.08 -11.50
CA LEU A 31 11.87 -1.92 -12.19
C LEU A 31 12.99 -1.32 -13.06
N GLN A 32 13.30 -1.97 -14.18
CA GLN A 32 13.99 -1.33 -15.28
C GLN A 32 12.94 -0.42 -15.90
N ASP A 33 12.83 0.77 -15.32
CA ASP A 33 12.38 1.94 -16.03
C ASP A 33 13.36 2.18 -17.17
N SER A 34 13.23 1.39 -18.24
CA SER A 34 13.75 1.82 -19.51
C SER A 34 13.03 3.13 -19.77
N GLY A 35 13.76 4.24 -19.69
CA GLY A 35 13.24 5.60 -19.88
C GLY A 35 12.63 5.86 -21.27
N THR A 36 12.32 4.80 -22.01
CA THR A 36 11.52 4.82 -23.21
C THR A 36 10.06 5.02 -22.79
N LYS A 37 9.53 6.21 -23.08
CA LYS A 37 8.11 6.56 -22.90
C LYS A 37 7.13 5.70 -23.72
N PHE A 38 7.65 4.71 -24.45
CA PHE A 38 6.96 3.90 -25.44
C PHE A 38 7.14 2.39 -25.22
N CYS A 39 7.48 1.92 -24.01
CA CYS A 39 7.63 0.48 -23.76
C CYS A 39 6.32 -0.31 -23.99
N CYS A 40 5.16 0.33 -23.84
CA CYS A 40 3.86 -0.21 -24.19
C CYS A 40 2.84 0.91 -24.46
N MET A 41 1.74 0.58 -25.14
CA MET A 41 0.65 1.54 -25.43
C MET A 41 0.10 2.19 -24.16
N ARG A 42 0.02 1.43 -23.05
CA ARG A 42 -0.44 1.96 -21.76
C ARG A 42 0.44 3.10 -21.25
N LYS A 43 1.77 2.94 -21.29
CA LYS A 43 2.72 3.97 -20.84
C LYS A 43 2.72 5.16 -21.80
N ALA A 44 2.63 4.90 -23.10
CA ALA A 44 2.53 5.96 -24.12
C ALA A 44 1.27 6.83 -23.93
N LEU A 45 0.12 6.20 -23.61
CA LEU A 45 -1.13 6.90 -23.32
C LEU A 45 -1.09 7.65 -21.98
N SER A 46 -0.57 7.04 -20.91
CA SER A 46 -0.47 7.71 -19.60
C SER A 46 0.43 8.94 -19.61
N GLU A 47 1.35 9.03 -20.58
CA GLU A 47 2.23 10.19 -20.74
C GLU A 47 1.59 11.35 -21.51
N GLN A 48 0.49 11.12 -22.24
CA GLN A 48 -0.19 12.20 -22.97
C GLN A 48 -0.81 13.21 -22.01
N GLN A 49 -0.77 14.48 -22.41
CA GLN A 49 -1.18 15.59 -21.55
C GLN A 49 -2.67 15.53 -21.21
N GLU A 50 -3.52 15.15 -22.16
CA GLU A 50 -4.97 15.03 -21.98
C GLU A 50 -5.34 14.07 -20.85
N PHE A 51 -4.66 12.91 -20.76
CA PHE A 51 -4.89 11.93 -19.69
C PHE A 51 -4.33 12.37 -18.34
N LYS A 52 -3.28 13.20 -18.32
CA LYS A 52 -2.71 13.74 -17.08
C LYS A 52 -3.58 14.85 -16.49
N ASP A 53 -4.18 15.65 -17.34
CA ASP A 53 -5.03 16.78 -16.95
C ASP A 53 -6.48 16.34 -16.69
N GLU A 54 -6.90 15.19 -17.19
CA GLU A 54 -8.23 14.64 -16.96
C GLU A 54 -8.39 14.18 -15.50
N LYS A 55 -9.40 14.74 -14.83
CA LYS A 55 -9.81 14.27 -13.51
C LYS A 55 -10.48 12.90 -13.64
N PRO A 56 -10.15 11.92 -12.77
CA PRO A 56 -10.85 10.65 -12.75
C PRO A 56 -12.34 10.86 -12.43
N LEU A 57 -13.20 10.05 -13.04
CA LEU A 57 -14.67 10.13 -12.87
C LEU A 57 -15.09 10.14 -11.39
N LEU A 58 -14.42 9.35 -10.54
CA LEU A 58 -14.70 9.31 -9.11
C LEU A 58 -14.47 10.67 -8.43
N GLN A 59 -13.40 11.38 -8.81
CA GLN A 59 -13.13 12.70 -8.27
C GLN A 59 -14.20 13.70 -8.71
N ILE A 60 -14.63 13.65 -9.97
CA ILE A 60 -15.69 14.52 -10.49
C ILE A 60 -16.98 14.32 -9.69
N VAL A 61 -17.45 13.08 -9.55
CA VAL A 61 -18.70 12.76 -8.83
C VAL A 61 -18.65 13.21 -7.36
N ILE A 62 -17.50 13.03 -6.69
CA ILE A 62 -17.32 13.43 -5.29
C ILE A 62 -17.29 14.96 -5.15
N GLU A 63 -16.59 15.66 -6.04
CA GLU A 63 -16.51 17.12 -6.05
C GLU A 63 -17.86 17.77 -6.41
N GLU A 64 -18.61 17.21 -7.35
CA GLU A 64 -19.98 17.66 -7.71
C GLU A 64 -20.96 17.52 -6.54
N ALA A 65 -20.76 16.53 -5.66
CA ALA A 65 -21.51 16.38 -4.42
C ALA A 65 -21.07 17.37 -3.31
N GLY A 66 -20.05 18.21 -3.56
CA GLY A 66 -19.53 19.18 -2.60
C GLY A 66 -18.53 18.60 -1.59
N HIS A 67 -17.95 17.44 -1.89
CA HIS A 67 -16.98 16.76 -1.02
C HIS A 67 -15.55 16.85 -1.56
N MET A 68 -14.56 16.75 -0.67
CA MET A 68 -13.15 16.68 -1.04
C MET A 68 -12.75 15.23 -1.35
N CYS A 69 -12.09 14.99 -2.49
CA CYS A 69 -11.57 13.69 -2.88
C CYS A 69 -10.06 13.58 -2.60
N TYR A 70 -9.66 12.75 -1.64
CA TYR A 70 -8.25 12.49 -1.33
C TYR A 70 -7.81 11.12 -1.88
N PHE A 71 -6.78 11.13 -2.73
CA PHE A 71 -6.11 9.91 -3.16
C PHE A 71 -4.98 9.57 -2.18
N LEU A 72 -5.11 8.43 -1.52
CA LEU A 72 -4.10 7.96 -0.58
C LEU A 72 -3.00 7.17 -1.31
N PRO A 73 -1.73 7.27 -0.87
CA PRO A 73 -0.65 6.47 -1.41
C PRO A 73 -0.92 4.97 -1.28
N LYS A 74 -0.50 4.19 -2.28
CA LYS A 74 -0.60 2.72 -2.24
C LYS A 74 0.38 2.17 -1.22
N PHE A 75 -0.01 1.09 -0.52
CA PHE A 75 0.81 0.39 0.48
C PHE A 75 1.17 1.18 1.75
N HIS A 76 0.47 2.29 2.01
CA HIS A 76 0.62 3.10 3.21
C HIS A 76 -0.68 3.11 4.02
N CYS A 77 -1.08 1.95 4.56
CA CYS A 77 -2.36 1.79 5.26
C CYS A 77 -2.46 2.63 6.54
N GLU A 78 -1.32 2.97 7.15
CA GLU A 78 -1.20 3.89 8.28
C GLU A 78 -1.61 5.34 7.96
N LEU A 79 -1.64 5.70 6.67
CA LEU A 79 -2.13 7.00 6.19
C LEU A 79 -3.66 7.02 6.00
N ASN A 80 -4.33 5.89 6.20
CA ASN A 80 -5.78 5.78 6.08
C ASN A 80 -6.43 5.60 7.47
N PRO A 81 -7.04 6.64 8.07
CA PRO A 81 -7.60 6.55 9.42
C PRO A 81 -8.75 5.54 9.54
N ILE A 82 -9.41 5.16 8.44
CA ILE A 82 -10.47 4.15 8.47
C ILE A 82 -9.93 2.76 8.85
N GLU A 83 -8.67 2.45 8.55
CA GLU A 83 -8.04 1.17 8.92
C GLU A 83 -7.96 1.03 10.44
N MET A 84 -7.64 2.12 11.14
CA MET A 84 -7.63 2.17 12.60
C MET A 84 -9.04 2.01 13.18
N TYR A 85 -10.03 2.61 12.53
CA TYR A 85 -11.44 2.50 12.91
C TYR A 85 -11.95 1.06 12.77
N TRP A 86 -11.63 0.39 11.65
CA TRP A 86 -11.94 -1.03 11.46
C TRP A 86 -11.21 -1.92 12.46
N GLY A 87 -9.94 -1.62 12.76
CA GLY A 87 -9.16 -2.32 13.79
C GLY A 87 -9.80 -2.20 15.17
N TRP A 88 -10.21 -1.00 15.57
CA TRP A 88 -10.90 -0.73 16.82
C TRP A 88 -12.23 -1.48 16.91
N MET A 89 -13.03 -1.46 15.82
CA MET A 89 -14.30 -2.17 15.75
C MET A 89 -14.09 -3.68 15.92
N LYS A 90 -13.16 -4.29 15.17
CA LYS A 90 -12.87 -5.73 15.25
C LYS A 90 -12.39 -6.15 16.64
N MET A 91 -11.56 -5.32 17.28
CA MET A 91 -11.16 -5.55 18.66
C MET A 91 -12.38 -5.57 19.57
N HIS A 92 -13.28 -4.59 19.48
CA HIS A 92 -14.50 -4.61 20.29
C HIS A 92 -15.46 -5.75 19.94
N GLU A 93 -15.69 -6.05 18.67
CA GLU A 93 -16.55 -7.17 18.24
C GLU A 93 -16.05 -8.52 18.76
N SER A 94 -14.73 -8.74 18.69
CA SER A 94 -14.09 -9.97 19.18
C SER A 94 -14.17 -10.12 20.70
N HIS A 95 -14.15 -9.01 21.45
CA HIS A 95 -14.19 -9.04 22.92
C HIS A 95 -15.62 -9.01 23.48
N SER A 96 -16.59 -8.47 22.75
CA SER A 96 -17.89 -8.12 23.34
C SER A 96 -18.99 -9.16 23.14
N VAL A 97 -19.24 -9.72 21.94
CA VAL A 97 -20.49 -10.52 21.75
C VAL A 97 -20.47 -11.55 20.60
N SER A 98 -19.41 -11.64 19.78
CA SER A 98 -19.53 -12.37 18.50
C SER A 98 -19.47 -13.90 18.63
N ASN A 99 -20.55 -14.58 18.23
CA ASN A 99 -20.58 -16.04 17.99
C ASN A 99 -19.93 -16.43 16.63
N ARG A 100 -19.15 -15.52 16.00
CA ARG A 100 -18.50 -15.67 14.67
C ARG A 100 -19.44 -16.01 13.51
N LYS A 101 -20.75 -15.83 13.70
CA LYS A 101 -21.77 -16.06 12.67
C LYS A 101 -22.10 -14.75 11.96
N PHE A 102 -22.16 -14.81 10.63
CA PHE A 102 -22.45 -13.65 9.79
C PHE A 102 -23.76 -12.91 10.16
N PRO A 103 -24.90 -13.57 10.40
CA PRO A 103 -26.14 -12.87 10.76
C PRO A 103 -26.01 -12.08 12.06
N THR A 104 -25.32 -12.64 13.05
CA THR A 104 -25.07 -11.98 14.34
C THR A 104 -24.16 -10.77 14.16
N ALA A 105 -23.07 -10.90 13.39
CA ALA A 105 -22.17 -9.79 13.08
C ALA A 105 -22.92 -8.65 12.35
N LYS A 106 -23.78 -8.98 11.38
CA LYS A 106 -24.56 -7.98 10.62
C LYS A 106 -25.43 -7.11 11.53
N CYS A 107 -25.98 -7.67 12.63
CA CYS A 107 -26.76 -6.92 13.59
C CYS A 107 -25.90 -6.14 14.60
N LEU A 108 -24.74 -6.67 14.99
CA LEU A 108 -23.89 -6.08 16.02
C LEU A 108 -23.00 -4.94 15.50
N VAL A 109 -22.43 -5.09 14.30
CA VAL A 109 -21.44 -4.17 13.73
C VAL A 109 -21.92 -2.72 13.73
N PRO A 110 -23.16 -2.37 13.32
CA PRO A 110 -23.62 -0.98 13.35
C PRO A 110 -23.60 -0.38 14.77
N GLY A 111 -23.99 -1.17 15.78
CA GLY A 111 -23.98 -0.72 17.18
C GLY A 111 -22.56 -0.47 17.70
N ILE A 112 -21.62 -1.34 17.35
CA ILE A 112 -20.21 -1.20 17.74
C ILE A 112 -19.60 0.02 17.06
N LEU A 113 -19.81 0.20 15.76
CA LEU A 113 -19.33 1.37 15.02
C LEU A 113 -19.84 2.68 15.66
N ASN A 114 -21.14 2.76 15.95
CA ASN A 114 -21.73 3.93 16.61
C ASN A 114 -21.26 4.15 18.05
N SER A 115 -20.69 3.13 18.70
CA SER A 115 -20.14 3.24 20.06
C SER A 115 -18.73 3.82 20.12
N CYS A 116 -18.08 4.05 18.97
CA CYS A 116 -16.73 4.60 18.93
C CYS A 116 -16.69 6.02 19.50
N PRO A 117 -15.93 6.28 20.57
CA PRO A 117 -15.83 7.61 21.14
C PRO A 117 -15.19 8.58 20.14
N ILE A 118 -15.72 9.81 20.07
CA ILE A 118 -15.19 10.87 19.20
C ILE A 118 -13.70 11.12 19.46
N ASN A 119 -13.27 11.08 20.73
CA ASN A 119 -11.86 11.23 21.10
C ASN A 119 -10.96 10.15 20.48
N THR A 120 -11.48 8.93 20.33
CA THR A 120 -10.77 7.83 19.67
C THR A 120 -10.66 8.10 18.16
N ILE A 121 -11.74 8.57 17.53
CA ILE A 121 -11.72 8.98 16.11
C ILE A 121 -10.67 10.08 15.90
N HIS A 122 -10.66 11.12 16.75
CA HIS A 122 -9.65 12.18 16.68
C HIS A 122 -8.22 11.64 16.80
N ALA A 123 -7.99 10.68 17.71
CA ALA A 123 -6.68 10.05 17.86
C ALA A 123 -6.23 9.31 16.59
N PHE A 124 -7.14 8.75 15.80
CA PHE A 124 -6.82 8.11 14.51
C PHE A 124 -6.30 9.12 13.50
N PHE A 125 -6.99 10.24 13.33
CA PHE A 125 -6.53 11.32 12.45
C PHE A 125 -5.19 11.90 12.90
N GLN A 126 -5.01 12.10 14.21
CA GLN A 126 -3.73 12.55 14.76
C GLN A 126 -2.60 11.57 14.45
N LYS A 127 -2.84 10.26 14.64
CA LYS A 127 -1.86 9.21 14.29
C LYS A 127 -1.47 9.30 12.81
N THR A 128 -2.45 9.41 11.91
CA THR A 128 -2.21 9.56 10.47
C THR A 128 -1.36 10.80 10.17
N TRP A 129 -1.64 11.95 10.78
CA TRP A 129 -0.82 13.15 10.62
C TRP A 129 0.61 12.97 11.10
N HIS A 130 0.84 12.30 12.23
CA HIS A 130 2.20 12.01 12.69
C HIS A 130 2.95 11.10 11.72
N CYS A 131 2.28 10.11 11.12
CA CYS A 131 2.87 9.28 10.08
C CYS A 131 3.21 10.11 8.84
N MET A 132 2.31 11.01 8.39
CA MET A 132 2.58 11.92 7.27
C MET A 132 3.80 12.81 7.53
N ASP A 133 3.89 13.40 8.72
CA ASP A 133 5.04 14.23 9.12
C ASP A 133 6.36 13.43 9.12
N ALA A 134 6.34 12.19 9.61
CA ALA A 134 7.50 11.29 9.57
C ALA A 134 7.95 11.00 8.13
N TYR A 135 7.00 10.75 7.21
CA TYR A 135 7.32 10.52 5.80
C TYR A 135 7.83 11.77 5.08
N HIS A 136 7.25 12.95 5.36
CA HIS A 136 7.79 14.21 4.82
C HIS A 136 9.22 14.48 5.28
N LYS A 137 9.63 13.87 6.40
CA LYS A 137 10.99 13.91 6.93
C LYS A 137 11.90 12.80 6.39
N GLY A 138 11.41 11.97 5.47
CA GLY A 138 12.18 10.90 4.82
C GLY A 138 12.36 9.64 5.66
N LEU A 139 11.56 9.44 6.70
CA LEU A 139 11.60 8.21 7.49
C LEU A 139 10.92 7.06 6.74
N ASP A 140 11.50 5.87 6.79
CA ASP A 140 10.88 4.63 6.29
C ASP A 140 9.68 4.21 7.18
N ALA A 141 8.82 3.31 6.71
CA ALA A 141 7.63 2.84 7.42
C ALA A 141 7.94 2.32 8.83
N LYS A 142 9.02 1.52 8.99
CA LYS A 142 9.44 1.01 10.31
C LYS A 142 9.92 2.12 11.23
N GLN A 143 10.62 3.11 10.67
CA GLN A 143 11.13 4.27 11.39
C GLN A 143 9.98 5.18 11.84
N ALA A 144 9.03 5.43 10.95
CA ALA A 144 7.83 6.20 11.22
C ALA A 144 7.00 5.54 12.33
N GLU A 145 6.76 4.23 12.26
CA GLU A 145 6.03 3.52 13.32
C GLU A 145 6.71 3.70 14.69
N PHE A 146 8.03 3.49 14.74
CA PHE A 146 8.81 3.67 15.96
C PHE A 146 8.76 5.11 16.48
N ALA A 147 8.95 6.10 15.60
CA ALA A 147 8.91 7.51 15.93
C ALA A 147 7.56 7.88 16.58
N VAL A 148 6.46 7.50 15.92
CA VAL A 148 5.11 7.84 16.38
C VAL A 148 4.72 7.05 17.65
N LYS A 149 5.28 5.86 17.86
CA LYS A 149 5.08 5.11 19.11
C LYS A 149 5.83 5.73 20.29
N LYS A 150 7.07 6.19 20.05
CA LYS A 150 7.96 6.74 21.07
C LYS A 150 7.55 8.15 21.49
N TYR A 151 7.03 8.96 20.58
CA TYR A 151 6.72 10.36 20.85
C TYR A 151 5.23 10.65 20.62
N LYS A 152 4.46 10.60 21.71
CA LYS A 152 3.01 10.85 21.72
C LYS A 152 2.61 12.30 22.02
N SER A 153 3.56 13.14 22.45
CA SER A 153 3.28 14.45 23.05
C SER A 153 3.46 15.64 22.12
N HIS A 154 4.18 15.50 21.00
CA HIS A 154 4.43 16.60 20.08
C HIS A 154 3.83 16.29 18.72
N GLN A 155 3.03 17.22 18.19
CA GLN A 155 2.40 17.17 16.86
C GLN A 155 3.41 16.98 15.70
N HIS A 156 4.72 17.01 15.98
CA HIS A 156 5.79 16.85 15.00
C HIS A 156 6.95 16.01 15.58
N CYS A 157 7.54 15.15 14.75
CA CYS A 157 8.81 14.50 15.05
C CYS A 157 9.93 15.56 15.08
N GLY A 158 10.40 15.96 16.27
CA GLY A 158 11.42 17.00 16.38
C GLY A 158 12.79 16.57 15.80
N PRO A 159 13.71 17.51 15.51
CA PRO A 159 15.04 17.19 14.98
C PRO A 159 15.83 16.20 15.86
N ALA A 160 15.68 16.29 17.18
CA ALA A 160 16.29 15.36 18.14
C ALA A 160 15.77 13.92 18.00
N VAL A 161 14.50 13.76 17.61
CA VAL A 161 13.86 12.46 17.35
C VAL A 161 14.47 11.83 16.11
N MET A 162 14.61 12.61 15.04
CA MET A 162 15.23 12.16 13.79
C MET A 162 16.67 11.70 14.01
N MET A 163 17.47 12.48 14.75
CA MET A 163 18.84 12.10 15.08
C MET A 163 18.90 10.81 15.91
N SER A 164 18.01 10.65 16.89
CA SER A 164 17.96 9.42 17.71
C SER A 164 17.57 8.18 16.90
N ILE A 165 16.71 8.31 15.88
CA ILE A 165 16.30 7.19 15.03
C ILE A 165 17.44 6.78 14.09
N GLY A 166 18.17 7.75 13.52
CA GLY A 166 19.36 7.47 12.70
C GLY A 166 20.49 6.80 13.49
N VAL A 167 20.58 7.04 14.80
CA VAL A 167 21.55 6.38 15.68
C VAL A 167 21.13 4.94 16.06
N ILE A 168 19.83 4.62 16.05
CA ILE A 168 19.32 3.29 16.43
C ILE A 168 19.35 2.29 15.26
N LEU A 169 19.44 2.76 14.02
CA LEU A 169 19.27 1.95 12.80
C LEU A 169 20.46 1.98 11.84
N ASN A 170 21.59 2.55 12.25
CA ASN A 170 22.89 2.42 11.59
C ASN A 170 23.73 1.32 12.26
#